data_AF-A0A151R1R1-F1
#
_entry.id   AF-A0A151R1R1-F1
#
_cell.length_a   1.000
_cell.length_b   1.000
_cell.length_c   1.000
_cell.angle_alpha   90.00
_cell.angle_beta   90.00
_cell.angle_gamma   90.00
#
_symmetry.space_group_name_H-M   'P 1'
#
loop_
_entity.id
_entity.type
_entity.pdbx_description
1 polymer ?
#
loop_
_entity_poly.entity_id
_entity_poly.type
_entity_poly.pdbx_seq_one_letter_code
_entity_poly.pdbx_strand_id
1 'polypeptide(L)' 'MKTLLGSQSLWDIVEKGFQEPEEDEDQSVAQIATLEKTRVKDKSALYFLYNAVDEYIYI' A
#
# COMPACT_ATOMS: atom_id res chain seq x y z
N MET A 1 -1.69 2.33 -15.21
CA MET A 1 -1.44 2.11 -13.76
C MET A 1 -1.09 0.69 -13.35
N LYS A 2 -1.79 -0.34 -13.85
CA LYS A 2 -1.46 -1.74 -13.52
C LYS A 2 0.03 -2.09 -13.69
N THR A 3 0.65 -1.66 -14.79
CA THR A 3 2.09 -1.86 -15.05
C THR A 3 3.01 -1.11 -14.07
N LEU A 4 2.67 0.13 -13.70
CA LEU A 4 3.45 0.96 -12.76
C LEU A 4 3.37 0.44 -11.32
N LEU A 5 2.18 0.03 -10.89
CA LEU A 5 1.95 -0.57 -9.57
C LEU A 5 2.54 -1.98 -9.50
N GLY A 6 2.50 -2.72 -10.62
CA GLY A 6 3.15 -4.01 -10.75
C GLY A 6 4.67 -3.94 -10.58
N SER A 7 5.34 -2.93 -11.16
CA SER A 7 6.80 -2.78 -11.01
C SER A 7 7.24 -2.43 -9.58
N GLN A 8 6.32 -1.89 -8.76
CA GLN A 8 6.56 -1.54 -7.35
C GLN A 8 6.06 -2.61 -6.37
N SER A 9 5.59 -3.76 -6.86
CA SER A 9 4.97 -4.81 -6.03
C SER A 9 3.76 -4.31 -5.21
N LEU A 10 3.03 -3.32 -5.74
CA LEU A 10 1.85 -2.72 -5.11
C LEU A 10 0.55 -3.27 -5.70
N TRP A 11 0.60 -3.93 -6.87
CA TRP A 11 -0.60 -4.47 -7.52
C TRP A 11 -1.34 -5.51 -6.68
N ASP A 12 -0.62 -6.35 -5.95
CA ASP A 12 -1.21 -7.33 -5.03
C ASP A 12 -2.08 -6.66 -3.94
N ILE A 13 -1.67 -5.50 -3.44
CA ILE A 13 -2.40 -4.74 -2.42
C ILE A 13 -3.70 -4.18 -3.00
N VAL A 14 -3.64 -3.66 -4.23
CA VAL A 14 -4.83 -3.14 -4.93
C VAL A 14 -5.82 -4.26 -5.27
N GLU A 15 -5.32 -5.43 -5.65
CA GLU A 15 -6.15 -6.57 -6.08
C GLU A 15 -6.76 -7.33 -4.91
N LYS A 16 -6.01 -7.51 -3.81
CA LYS A 16 -6.45 -8.31 -2.64
C LYS A 16 -7.01 -7.45 -1.51
N GLY A 17 -6.76 -6.13 -1.55
CA GLY A 17 -6.98 -5.25 -0.41
C GLY A 17 -5.86 -5.37 0.62
N PHE A 18 -5.50 -4.26 1.26
CA PHE A 18 -4.69 -4.30 2.47
C PHE A 18 -5.58 -4.52 3.69
N GLN A 19 -5.18 -5.46 4.53
CA GLN A 19 -5.78 -5.65 5.84
C GLN A 19 -4.80 -5.11 6.87
N GLU A 20 -5.21 -4.05 7.59
CA GLU A 20 -4.38 -3.48 8.63
C GLU A 20 -4.14 -4.53 9.72
N PRO A 21 -2.88 -4.91 9.98
CA PRO A 21 -2.60 -5.88 11.02
C PRO A 21 -2.82 -5.24 12.38
N GLU A 22 -3.44 -5.97 13.30
CA GLU A 22 -3.61 -5.52 14.67
C GLU A 22 -2.24 -5.35 15.34
N GLU A 23 -2.04 -4.21 16.00
CA GLU A 23 -0.87 -3.98 16.86
C GLU A 23 -1.07 -4.77 18.15
N ASP A 24 -0.32 -5.85 18.32
CA ASP A 24 -0.23 -6.59 19.58
C ASP A 24 0.89 -5.97 20.42
N GLU A 25 0.63 -5.63 21.69
CA GLU A 25 1.62 -5.00 22.59
C GLU A 25 2.87 -5.88 22.81
N ASP A 26 2.78 -7.19 22.54
CA ASP A 26 3.87 -8.17 22.62
C ASP A 26 4.66 -8.36 21.31
N GLN A 27 4.42 -7.54 20.29
CA GLN A 27 5.08 -7.70 18.99
C GLN A 27 6.59 -7.45 19.06
N SER A 28 7.35 -8.40 18.51
CA SER A 28 8.81 -8.26 18.34
C SER A 28 9.13 -7.09 17.41
N VAL A 29 10.29 -6.46 17.61
CA VAL A 29 10.83 -5.39 16.74
C VAL A 29 10.80 -5.78 15.25
N ALA A 30 11.01 -7.06 14.93
CA ALA A 30 10.95 -7.56 13.56
C ALA A 30 9.52 -7.57 12.99
N GLN A 31 8.51 -7.84 13.82
CA GLN A 31 7.11 -7.79 13.44
C GLN A 31 6.67 -6.35 13.21
N ILE A 32 6.99 -5.43 14.13
CA ILE A 32 6.74 -3.99 13.97
C ILE A 32 7.38 -3.44 12.68
N ALA A 33 8.64 -3.79 12.41
CA ALA A 33 9.30 -3.37 11.16
C ALA A 33 8.64 -3.94 9.89
N THR A 34 8.03 -5.12 9.98
CA THR A 34 7.28 -5.74 8.89
C THR A 34 5.93 -5.03 8.69
N LEU A 35 5.25 -4.67 9.77
CA LEU A 35 4.03 -3.86 9.74
C LEU A 35 4.27 -2.50 9.09
N GLU A 36 5.29 -1.78 9.52
CA GLU A 36 5.66 -0.47 8.97
C GLU A 36 5.97 -0.55 7.47
N LYS A 37 6.74 -1.56 7.03
CA LYS A 37 6.99 -1.77 5.60
C LYS A 37 5.70 -2.02 4.81
N THR A 38 4.75 -2.73 5.40
CA THR A 38 3.49 -3.04 4.74
C THR A 38 2.59 -1.80 4.68
N ARG A 39 2.52 -1.02 5.76
CA ARG A 39 1.83 0.29 5.82
C ARG A 39 2.39 1.29 4.80
N VAL A 40 3.71 1.36 4.64
CA VAL A 40 4.35 2.24 3.64
C VAL A 40 3.96 1.84 2.22
N LYS A 41 3.94 0.54 1.91
CA LYS A 41 3.52 0.05 0.60
C LYS A 41 2.04 0.36 0.34
N ASP A 42 1.17 0.13 1.32
CA ASP A 42 -0.26 0.40 1.17
C ASP A 42 -0.54 1.90 0.94
N LYS A 43 0.06 2.78 1.74
CA LYS A 43 -0.03 4.25 1.53
C LYS A 43 0.50 4.68 0.16
N SER A 44 1.54 4.03 -0.34
CA SER A 44 2.08 4.31 -1.68
C SER A 44 1.08 3.90 -2.77
N ALA A 45 0.44 2.72 -2.64
CA ALA A 45 -0.59 2.27 -3.56
C ALA A 45 -1.80 3.21 -3.57
N LEU A 46 -2.27 3.63 -2.39
CA LEU A 46 -3.32 4.63 -2.22
C LEU A 46 -2.96 5.97 -2.89
N TYR A 47 -1.76 6.49 -2.66
CA TYR A 47 -1.29 7.72 -3.30
C TYR A 47 -1.34 7.62 -4.83
N PHE A 48 -0.84 6.52 -5.41
CA PHE A 48 -0.91 6.32 -6.86
C PHE A 48 -2.36 6.25 -7.36
N LEU A 49 -3.26 5.56 -6.67
CA LEU A 49 -4.67 5.51 -7.04
C LEU A 49 -5.32 6.90 -7.01
N TYR A 50 -5.04 7.72 -6.00
CA TYR A 50 -5.55 9.10 -5.94
C TYR A 50 -5.00 9.97 -7.08
N ASN A 51 -3.70 9.93 -7.36
CA ASN A 51 -3.13 10.69 -8.47
C ASN A 51 -3.68 10.24 -9.83
N ALA A 52 -4.03 8.96 -9.98
CA ALA A 52 -4.73 8.48 -11.17
C ALA A 52 -5.98 9.29 -11.40
N VAL A 53 -6.83 9.32 -10.38
CA VAL A 53 -8.16 9.92 -10.45
C VAL A 53 -8.04 11.43 -10.64
N ASP A 54 -7.09 12.07 -9.96
CA ASP A 54 -6.82 13.50 -10.09
C ASP A 54 -6.34 13.87 -11.50
N GLU A 55 -5.46 13.07 -12.11
CA GLU A 55 -5.04 13.25 -13.52
C GLU A 55 -6.20 13.10 -14.52
N TYR A 56 -7.23 12.32 -14.20
CA TYR A 56 -8.42 12.16 -15.06
C TYR A 56 -9.48 13.26 -14.86
N ILE A 57 -9.46 14.01 -13.75
CA ILE A 57 -10.44 15.08 -13.48
C ILE A 57 -10.08 16.39 -14.23
N TYR A 58 -8.83 16.55 -14.68
CA TYR A 58 -8.35 17.74 -15.38
C TYR A 58 -8.23 17.60 -16.92
N ILE A 59 -8.84 16.58 -17.53
CA ILE A 59 -8.95 16.38 -18.99
C ILE A 59 -10.41 16.47 -19.42
#